data_AF-A0A6P6SFJ3-F1
#
_entry.id   AF-A0A6P6SFJ3-F1
#
_cell.length_a   1.000
_cell.length_b   1.000
_cell.length_c   1.000
_cell.angle_alpha   90.00
_cell.angle_beta   90.00
_cell.angle_gamma   90.00
#
_symmetry.space_group_name_H-M   'P 1'
#
loop_
_entity.id
_entity.type
_entity.pdbx_description
1 polymer ?
#
loop_
_entity_poly.entity_id
_entity_poly.type
_entity_poly.pdbx_seq_one_letter_code
_entity_poly.pdbx_strand_id
1 'polypeptide(L)'
;MTAMLVATVIIYTGFLLICPVNALESEMDRHQNISLEMLLKLVRVFGSVIYSSISAPSSVGVDIEAEQRLERCNTCFVELEKVKRCLPVLCRRGGSIAKSAHELNLALQEV
;
A
#
# COMPACT_ATOMS: atom_id res chain seq x y z
N MET A 1 -1.51 10.93 -15.36
CA MET A 1 -1.59 9.46 -15.55
C MET A 1 -0.38 8.68 -15.02
N THR A 2 0.85 9.21 -15.13
CA THR A 2 2.11 8.54 -14.71
C THR A 2 2.25 8.30 -13.20
N ALA A 3 1.88 9.26 -12.33
CA ALA A 3 2.06 9.14 -10.87
C ALA A 3 1.25 7.98 -10.25
N MET A 4 0.07 7.70 -10.79
CA MET A 4 -0.82 6.66 -10.30
C MET A 4 -0.36 5.26 -10.70
N LEU A 5 0.19 5.13 -11.91
CA LEU A 5 0.78 3.89 -12.40
C LEU A 5 2.03 3.51 -11.59
N VAL A 6 2.82 4.52 -11.20
CA VAL A 6 3.94 4.36 -10.26
C VAL A 6 3.44 3.89 -8.89
N ALA A 7 2.36 4.46 -8.36
CA ALA A 7 1.79 4.03 -7.08
C ALA A 7 1.30 2.57 -7.12
N THR A 8 0.58 2.17 -8.17
CA THR A 8 0.12 0.78 -8.34
C THR A 8 1.29 -0.21 -8.38
N VAL A 9 2.36 0.10 -9.13
CA VAL A 9 3.55 -0.76 -9.23
C VAL A 9 4.28 -0.87 -7.89
N ILE A 10 4.42 0.24 -7.14
CA ILE A 10 5.06 0.22 -5.82
C ILE A 10 4.24 -0.59 -4.82
N ILE A 11 2.90 -0.48 -4.84
CA ILE A 11 2.04 -1.28 -3.95
C ILE A 11 2.15 -2.77 -4.27
N TYR A 12 2.09 -3.16 -5.55
CA TYR A 12 2.22 -4.56 -5.97
C TYR A 12 3.58 -5.15 -5.61
N THR A 13 4.67 -4.44 -5.90
CA THR A 13 6.02 -4.91 -5.60
C THR A 13 6.30 -4.92 -4.09
N GLY A 14 5.80 -3.94 -3.35
CA GLY A 14 5.87 -3.90 -1.89
C GLY A 14 5.09 -5.03 -1.23
N PHE A 15 3.85 -5.28 -1.66
CA PHE A 15 3.05 -6.40 -1.16
C PHE A 15 3.71 -7.75 -1.40
N LEU A 16 4.23 -7.98 -2.61
CA LEU A 16 4.94 -9.21 -2.97
C LEU A 16 6.19 -9.43 -2.11
N LEU A 17 6.90 -8.35 -1.74
CA LEU A 17 8.11 -8.43 -0.93
C LEU A 17 7.80 -8.59 0.57
N ILE A 18 6.63 -8.13 1.01
CA ILE A 18 6.23 -8.12 2.43
C ILE A 18 5.48 -9.38 2.85
N CYS A 19 4.58 -9.93 2.02
CA CYS A 19 3.85 -11.15 2.38
C CYS A 19 4.63 -12.35 1.82
N PRO A 20 5.36 -13.11 2.65
CA PRO A 20 6.19 -14.20 2.17
C PRO A 20 5.27 -15.40 1.96
N VAL A 21 4.85 -15.67 0.73
CA VAL A 21 4.13 -16.91 0.44
C VAL A 21 5.06 -18.13 0.60
N ASN A 22 6.41 -18.01 0.50
CA ASN A 22 7.26 -19.21 0.62
C ASN A 22 8.80 -19.09 0.85
N ALA A 23 9.43 -18.06 1.44
CA ALA A 23 10.91 -17.98 1.37
C ALA A 23 11.69 -17.54 2.64
N LEU A 24 12.96 -17.96 2.62
CA LEU A 24 13.96 -18.10 3.69
C LEU A 24 14.22 -16.84 4.53
N GLU A 25 14.25 -17.02 5.86
CA GLU A 25 14.26 -15.96 6.88
C GLU A 25 15.44 -14.96 6.83
N SER A 26 16.62 -15.31 6.32
CA SER A 26 17.83 -14.51 6.66
C SER A 26 18.14 -13.32 5.74
N GLU A 27 17.77 -13.35 4.46
CA GLU A 27 18.01 -12.22 3.52
C GLU A 27 16.74 -11.40 3.25
N MET A 28 15.59 -11.83 3.78
CA MET A 28 14.31 -11.16 3.51
C MET A 28 14.04 -9.98 4.44
N ASP A 29 14.63 -9.94 5.64
CA ASP A 29 14.34 -8.88 6.62
C ASP A 29 14.77 -7.47 6.15
N ARG A 30 15.92 -7.35 5.47
CA ARG A 30 16.36 -6.06 4.90
C ARG A 30 15.42 -5.59 3.79
N HIS A 31 15.00 -6.51 2.93
CA HIS A 31 14.07 -6.24 1.84
C HIS A 31 12.68 -5.86 2.38
N GLN A 32 12.19 -6.59 3.39
CA GLN A 32 10.93 -6.29 4.08
C GLN A 32 10.96 -4.88 4.70
N ASN A 33 12.06 -4.51 5.38
CA ASN A 33 12.17 -3.19 5.96
C ASN A 33 12.16 -2.08 4.89
N ILE A 34 12.94 -2.24 3.82
CA ILE A 34 12.98 -1.29 2.71
C ILE A 34 11.59 -1.16 2.04
N SER A 35 10.88 -2.27 1.85
CA SER A 35 9.52 -2.24 1.30
C SER A 35 8.52 -1.54 2.21
N LEU A 36 8.60 -1.77 3.53
CA LEU A 36 7.77 -1.06 4.50
C LEU A 36 8.03 0.45 4.46
N GLU A 37 9.28 0.88 4.37
CA GLU A 37 9.62 2.29 4.23
C GLU A 37 9.12 2.91 2.91
N MET A 38 9.20 2.17 1.79
CA MET A 38 8.65 2.64 0.51
C MET A 38 7.13 2.76 0.56
N LEU A 39 6.43 1.77 1.14
CA LEU A 39 4.98 1.83 1.32
C LEU A 39 4.57 2.98 2.24
N LEU A 40 5.32 3.24 3.30
CA LEU A 40 5.06 4.37 4.20
C LEU A 40 5.12 5.70 3.46
N LYS A 41 6.16 5.91 2.65
CA LYS A 41 6.27 7.12 1.80
C LYS A 41 5.11 7.19 0.81
N LEU A 42 4.71 6.07 0.22
CA LEU A 42 3.59 6.02 -0.71
C LEU A 42 2.28 6.40 -0.02
N VAL A 43 1.97 5.83 1.15
CA VAL A 43 0.74 6.15 1.91
C VAL A 43 0.71 7.62 2.30
N ARG A 44 1.84 8.18 2.74
CA ARG A 44 1.92 9.61 3.08
C ARG A 44 1.67 10.54 1.90
N VAL A 45 2.05 10.15 0.69
CA VAL A 45 1.92 10.99 -0.52
C VAL A 45 0.59 10.75 -1.24
N PHE A 46 0.17 9.49 -1.35
CA PHE A 46 -0.95 9.07 -2.19
C PHE A 46 -2.15 8.55 -1.40
N GLY A 47 -2.01 8.28 -0.10
CA GLY A 47 -3.09 7.74 0.73
C GLY A 47 -4.35 8.58 0.62
N SER A 48 -4.26 9.88 0.91
CA SER A 48 -5.41 10.79 0.83
C SER A 48 -6.05 10.80 -0.55
N VAL A 49 -5.25 10.74 -1.62
CA VAL A 49 -5.74 10.71 -3.01
C VAL A 49 -6.49 9.40 -3.30
N ILE A 50 -5.95 8.26 -2.87
CA ILE A 50 -6.56 6.93 -3.08
C ILE A 50 -7.88 6.85 -2.30
N TYR A 51 -7.86 7.14 -0.99
CA TYR A 51 -9.05 7.03 -0.14
C TYR A 51 -10.12 8.06 -0.51
N SER A 52 -9.75 9.32 -0.81
CA SER A 52 -10.71 10.33 -1.25
C SER A 52 -11.32 10.00 -2.62
N SER A 53 -10.54 9.41 -3.53
CA SER A 53 -11.08 9.00 -4.83
C SER A 53 -12.08 7.86 -4.72
N ILE A 54 -11.90 6.94 -3.76
CA ILE A 54 -12.86 5.85 -3.49
C ILE A 54 -14.10 6.35 -2.73
N SER A 55 -13.93 7.31 -1.81
CA SER A 55 -15.04 7.88 -1.05
C SER A 55 -15.85 8.90 -1.85
N ALA A 56 -15.32 9.41 -2.97
CA ALA A 56 -16.04 10.32 -3.84
C ALA A 56 -17.24 9.59 -4.50
N PRO A 57 -18.41 10.24 -4.61
CA PRO A 57 -19.55 9.67 -5.31
C PRO A 57 -19.17 9.36 -6.76
N SER A 58 -19.54 8.16 -7.24
CA SER A 58 -19.25 7.76 -8.60
C SER A 58 -19.89 8.74 -9.58
N SER A 59 -19.07 9.35 -10.44
CA SER A 59 -19.57 10.15 -11.55
C SER A 59 -20.12 9.20 -12.60
N VAL A 60 -21.40 8.86 -12.49
CA VAL A 60 -22.07 7.95 -13.43
C VAL A 60 -22.35 8.70 -14.73
N GLY A 61 -21.64 8.32 -15.79
CA GLY A 61 -21.95 8.71 -17.17
C GLY A 61 -21.06 9.80 -17.75
N VAL A 62 -20.54 9.49 -18.94
CA VAL A 62 -19.82 10.36 -19.90
C VAL A 62 -18.31 10.55 -19.66
N ASP A 63 -17.78 10.41 -18.44
CA ASP A 63 -16.36 10.65 -18.16
C ASP A 63 -15.53 9.35 -18.02
N ILE A 64 -15.17 8.76 -19.16
CA ILE A 64 -14.39 7.50 -19.27
C ILE A 64 -13.01 7.63 -18.57
N GLU A 65 -12.42 8.84 -18.56
CA GLU A 65 -11.12 9.07 -17.93
C GLU A 65 -11.22 9.08 -16.39
N ALA A 66 -12.33 9.59 -15.85
CA ALA A 66 -12.62 9.52 -14.42
C ALA A 66 -12.90 8.10 -13.94
N GLU A 67 -13.60 7.28 -14.73
CA GLU A 67 -13.86 5.86 -14.44
C GLU A 67 -12.57 5.03 -14.40
N GLN A 68 -11.65 5.22 -15.37
CA GLN A 68 -10.35 4.54 -15.37
C GLN A 68 -9.46 4.95 -14.18
N ARG A 69 -9.56 6.20 -13.72
CA ARG A 69 -8.89 6.65 -12.48
C ARG A 69 -9.48 5.96 -11.26
N LEU A 70 -10.80 5.79 -11.18
CA LEU A 70 -11.44 5.11 -10.07
C LEU A 70 -11.04 3.63 -10.01
N GLU A 71 -11.01 2.93 -11.15
CA GLU A 71 -10.62 1.52 -11.24
C GLU A 71 -9.17 1.29 -10.77
N ARG A 72 -8.26 2.18 -11.16
CA ARG A 72 -6.86 2.15 -10.69
C ARG A 72 -6.74 2.46 -9.20
N CYS A 73 -7.52 3.41 -8.67
CA CYS A 73 -7.54 3.71 -7.23
C CYS A 73 -8.03 2.49 -6.47
N ASN A 74 -9.05 1.80 -7.00
CA ASN A 74 -9.67 0.65 -6.37
C ASN A 74 -8.68 -0.52 -6.29
N THR A 75 -7.94 -0.78 -7.36
CA THR A 75 -6.86 -1.77 -7.35
C THR A 75 -5.80 -1.44 -6.29
N CYS A 76 -5.34 -0.18 -6.23
CA CYS A 76 -4.39 0.26 -5.20
C CYS A 76 -4.96 0.06 -3.78
N PHE A 77 -6.21 0.44 -3.56
CA PHE A 77 -6.90 0.32 -2.28
C PHE A 77 -7.01 -1.14 -1.83
N VAL A 78 -7.41 -2.04 -2.72
CA VAL A 78 -7.52 -3.48 -2.43
C VAL A 78 -6.16 -4.07 -2.01
N GLU A 79 -5.08 -3.72 -2.72
CA GLU A 79 -3.74 -4.18 -2.36
C GLU A 79 -3.24 -3.55 -1.05
N LEU A 80 -3.53 -2.27 -0.80
CA LEU A 80 -3.26 -1.58 0.48
C LEU A 80 -3.96 -2.26 1.66
N GLU A 81 -5.22 -2.68 1.49
CA GLU A 81 -5.97 -3.42 2.51
C GLU A 81 -5.40 -4.84 2.74
N LYS A 82 -4.78 -5.47 1.73
CA LYS A 82 -4.04 -6.73 1.94
C LYS A 82 -2.75 -6.49 2.74
N VAL A 83 -2.01 -5.42 2.45
CA VAL A 83 -0.83 -5.02 3.25
C VAL A 83 -1.24 -4.79 4.71
N LYS A 84 -2.32 -4.05 4.95
CA LYS A 84 -2.85 -3.77 6.28
C LYS A 84 -3.15 -5.03 7.07
N ARG A 85 -3.62 -6.09 6.42
CA ARG A 85 -3.83 -7.42 7.03
C ARG A 85 -2.52 -8.16 7.34
N CYS A 86 -1.44 -7.95 6.59
CA CYS A 86 -0.11 -8.51 6.89
C CYS A 86 0.60 -7.74 8.04
N LEU A 87 0.27 -6.46 8.30
CA LEU A 87 0.98 -5.62 9.31
C LEU A 87 1.00 -6.18 10.75
N PRO A 88 -0.10 -6.70 11.32
CA PRO A 88 -0.08 -7.25 12.68
C PRO A 88 0.92 -8.39 12.87
N VAL A 89 1.17 -9.18 11.83
CA VAL A 89 2.17 -10.26 11.85
C VAL A 89 3.59 -9.69 11.90
N LEU A 90 3.85 -8.62 11.14
CA LEU A 90 5.15 -7.95 11.10
C LEU A 90 5.45 -7.18 12.38
N CYS A 91 4.44 -6.54 12.98
CA CYS A 91 4.57 -5.88 14.28
C CYS A 91 5.00 -6.85 15.40
N ARG A 92 4.68 -8.15 15.27
CA ARG A 92 5.07 -9.18 16.26
C ARG A 92 6.51 -9.69 16.10
N ARG A 93 7.18 -9.43 14.96
CA ARG A 93 8.58 -9.86 14.71
C ARG A 93 9.63 -9.08 15.50
N GLY A 94 9.26 -7.97 16.15
CA GLY A 94 10.20 -7.10 16.86
C GLY A 94 11.22 -6.41 15.94
N GLY A 95 12.16 -5.66 16.52
CA GLY A 95 13.23 -4.99 15.77
C GLY A 95 12.77 -3.82 14.88
N SER A 96 13.58 -3.49 13.88
CA SER A 96 13.31 -2.38 12.95
C SER A 96 12.07 -2.61 12.09
N ILE A 97 11.80 -3.86 11.70
CA ILE A 97 10.62 -4.24 10.91
C ILE A 97 9.33 -3.93 11.67
N ALA A 98 9.27 -4.26 12.96
CA ALA A 98 8.09 -3.95 13.79
C ALA A 98 7.87 -2.44 13.91
N LYS A 99 8.94 -1.65 14.03
CA LYS A 99 8.85 -0.19 14.07
C LYS A 99 8.28 0.37 12.76
N SER A 100 8.85 -0.02 11.61
CA SER A 100 8.38 0.43 10.29
C SER A 100 6.95 -0.02 10.00
N ALA A 101 6.59 -1.25 10.40
CA ALA A 101 5.22 -1.76 10.27
C ALA A 101 4.22 -0.99 11.14
N HIS A 102 4.61 -0.58 12.36
CA HIS A 102 3.77 0.22 13.23
C HIS A 102 3.55 1.63 12.66
N GLU A 103 4.61 2.29 12.19
CA GLU A 103 4.53 3.59 11.53
C GLU A 103 3.63 3.55 10.28
N LEU A 104 3.74 2.48 9.48
CA LEU A 104 2.86 2.27 8.32
C LEU A 104 1.40 2.06 8.75
N ASN A 105 1.15 1.30 9.81
CA ASN A 105 -0.20 1.09 10.32
C ASN A 105 -0.85 2.39 10.80
N LEU A 106 -0.09 3.24 11.51
CA LEU A 106 -0.56 4.56 11.93
C LEU A 106 -0.87 5.46 10.72
N ALA A 107 0.04 5.53 9.76
CA ALA A 107 -0.17 6.32 8.54
C ALA A 107 -1.40 5.86 7.74
N LEU A 108 -1.76 4.57 7.78
CA LEU A 108 -2.98 4.05 7.16
C LEU A 108 -4.26 4.31 7.96
N GLN A 109 -4.15 4.64 9.25
CA GLN A 109 -5.29 5.01 10.10
C GLN A 109 -5.59 6.51 10.02
N GLU A 110 -4.59 7.33 9.70
CA GLU A 110 -4.69 8.79 9.58
C GLU A 110 -5.25 9.27 8.24
N VAL A 111 -5.44 8.34 7.29
CA VAL A 111 -5.97 8.58 5.93
C VAL A 111 -7.42 8.12 5.86
#